data_AF-D2SDR9-F1
#
_entry.id   AF-D2SDR9-F1
#
_cell.length_a   1.000
_cell.length_b   1.000
_cell.length_c   1.000
_cell.angle_alpha   90.00
_cell.angle_beta   90.00
_cell.angle_gamma   90.00
#
_symmetry.space_group_name_H-M   'P 1'
#
loop_
_entity.id
_entity.type
_entity.pdbx_description
1 polymer ?
#
loop_
_entity_poly.entity_id
_entity_poly.type
_entity_poly.pdbx_seq_one_letter_code
_entity_poly.pdbx_strand_id
1 'polypeptide(L)'
;MDTALRPAVPPLPAPVRRPAAPPDAAQDFVTRLRASASSLAAAAGADTAVVREVVPPARHRRSRCRVVLRFAGGGETDVTFLGPVSSAAAAPDRAFDLQIRAWLSCELGREGSWLVADDEAPDGVAVDVTAWSAAERSAEQPAPCAG
;
A
#
# COMPACT_ATOMS: atom_id res chain seq x y z
N MET A 1 -8.89 66.39 12.71
CA MET A 1 -9.90 65.31 12.69
C MET A 1 -9.59 64.46 11.49
N ASP A 2 -8.98 63.29 11.72
CA ASP A 2 -8.43 62.40 10.70
C ASP A 2 -9.41 61.24 10.51
N THR A 3 -10.19 61.27 9.43
CA THR A 3 -11.19 60.24 9.12
C THR A 3 -10.55 59.23 8.17
N ALA A 4 -9.87 58.23 8.72
CA ALA A 4 -9.32 57.12 7.96
C ALA A 4 -10.46 56.20 7.43
N LEU A 5 -10.71 56.27 6.12
CA LEU A 5 -11.56 55.32 5.39
C LEU A 5 -10.90 53.93 5.38
N ARG A 6 -11.51 52.95 6.04
CA ARG A 6 -11.11 51.54 5.95
C ARG A 6 -11.52 50.96 4.59
N PRO A 7 -10.65 50.23 3.87
CA PRO A 7 -11.05 49.53 2.65
C PRO A 7 -11.99 48.36 3.01
N ALA A 8 -13.14 48.31 2.35
CA ALA A 8 -14.06 47.17 2.42
C ALA A 8 -13.47 46.00 1.62
N VAL A 9 -13.06 44.94 2.31
CA VAL A 9 -12.61 43.69 1.69
C VAL A 9 -13.85 42.93 1.18
N PRO A 10 -13.95 42.60 -0.11
CA PRO A 10 -15.04 41.78 -0.61
C PRO A 10 -14.97 40.36 -0.01
N PRO A 11 -16.10 39.71 0.30
CA PRO A 11 -16.09 38.36 0.83
C PRO A 11 -15.43 37.40 -0.17
N LEU A 12 -14.40 36.69 0.29
CA LEU A 12 -13.74 35.65 -0.49
C LEU A 12 -14.77 34.58 -0.88
N PRO A 13 -14.75 34.05 -2.12
CA PRO A 13 -15.63 32.97 -2.52
C PRO A 13 -15.38 31.75 -1.62
N ALA A 14 -16.45 31.19 -1.05
CA ALA A 14 -16.37 30.01 -0.21
C ALA A 14 -15.66 28.87 -0.97
N PRO A 15 -14.75 28.11 -0.32
CA PRO A 15 -14.09 26.99 -0.97
C PRO A 15 -15.17 25.98 -1.39
N VAL A 16 -15.38 25.88 -2.70
CA VAL A 16 -16.21 24.83 -3.29
C VAL A 16 -15.55 23.51 -2.87
N ARG A 17 -16.20 22.77 -1.97
CA ARG A 17 -15.77 21.42 -1.63
C ARG A 17 -15.84 20.60 -2.91
N ARG A 18 -14.70 20.46 -3.59
CA ARG A 18 -14.54 19.53 -4.70
C ARG A 18 -15.00 18.17 -4.15
N PRO A 19 -15.94 17.46 -4.81
CA PRO A 19 -16.30 16.12 -4.39
C PRO A 19 -15.00 15.36 -4.25
N ALA A 20 -14.82 14.69 -3.09
CA ALA A 20 -13.64 13.88 -2.85
C ALA A 20 -13.45 13.01 -4.09
N ALA A 21 -12.33 13.20 -4.80
CA ALA A 21 -11.96 12.27 -5.85
C ALA A 21 -12.06 10.86 -5.24
N PRO A 22 -12.49 9.84 -6.02
CA PRO A 22 -12.45 8.46 -5.54
C PRO A 22 -11.11 8.25 -4.83
N PRO A 23 -11.09 7.68 -3.62
CA PRO A 23 -9.85 7.51 -2.88
C PRO A 23 -8.83 6.88 -3.81
N ASP A 24 -7.66 7.52 -3.91
CA ASP A 24 -6.57 7.02 -4.75
C ASP A 24 -6.37 5.54 -4.39
N ALA A 25 -6.39 4.65 -5.38
CA ALA A 25 -6.20 3.22 -5.16
C ALA A 25 -4.91 2.93 -4.35
N ALA A 26 -3.92 3.83 -4.46
CA ALA A 26 -2.74 3.84 -3.64
C ALA A 26 -3.03 4.08 -2.15
N GLN A 27 -3.85 5.09 -1.84
CA GLN A 27 -4.24 5.44 -0.47
C GLN A 27 -5.11 4.37 0.18
N ASP A 28 -6.04 3.78 -0.59
CA ASP A 28 -6.88 2.68 -0.13
C ASP A 28 -6.06 1.45 0.24
N PHE A 29 -5.05 1.14 -0.58
CA PHE A 29 -4.10 0.06 -0.31
C PHE A 29 -3.34 0.28 1.01
N VAL A 30 -2.75 1.47 1.20
CA VAL A 30 -2.03 1.83 2.43
C VAL A 30 -2.96 1.77 3.65
N THR A 31 -4.18 2.30 3.51
CA THR A 31 -5.17 2.34 4.59
C THR A 31 -5.56 0.93 5.04
N ARG A 32 -5.77 0.00 4.10
CA ARG A 32 -6.11 -1.39 4.41
C ARG A 32 -4.96 -2.15 5.07
N LEU A 33 -3.74 -1.98 4.56
CA LEU A 33 -2.55 -2.57 5.19
C LEU A 33 -2.36 -2.06 6.62
N ARG A 34 -2.53 -0.74 6.83
CA ARG A 34 -2.45 -0.15 8.16
C ARG A 34 -3.53 -0.69 9.10
N ALA A 35 -4.76 -0.87 8.62
CA ALA A 35 -5.84 -1.47 9.39
C ALA A 35 -5.53 -2.93 9.78
N SER A 36 -4.76 -3.65 8.95
CA SER A 36 -4.39 -5.06 9.16
C SER A 36 -3.10 -5.24 9.96
N ALA A 37 -2.43 -4.16 10.37
CA ALA A 37 -1.09 -4.20 10.97
C ALA A 37 -0.97 -5.19 12.14
N SER A 38 -1.90 -5.18 13.09
CA SER A 38 -1.87 -6.11 14.23
C SER A 38 -1.97 -7.57 13.78
N SER A 39 -2.77 -7.86 12.76
CA SER A 39 -2.88 -9.22 12.21
C SER A 39 -1.64 -9.65 11.43
N LEU A 40 -0.96 -8.71 10.78
CA LEU A 40 0.33 -8.94 10.12
C LEU A 40 1.43 -9.25 11.13
N ALA A 41 1.47 -8.50 12.23
CA ALA A 41 2.41 -8.77 13.33
C ALA A 41 2.23 -10.18 13.88
N ALA A 42 0.98 -10.54 14.20
CA ALA A 42 0.64 -11.87 14.71
C ALA A 42 1.00 -12.99 13.72
N ALA A 43 0.71 -12.79 12.42
CA ALA A 43 1.04 -13.77 11.39
C ALA A 43 2.55 -13.97 11.22
N ALA A 44 3.34 -12.90 11.34
CA ALA A 44 4.79 -12.96 11.25
C ALA A 44 5.48 -13.46 12.54
N GLY A 45 4.75 -13.61 13.65
CA GLY A 45 5.35 -13.85 14.96
C GLY A 45 6.12 -12.64 15.52
N ALA A 46 5.77 -11.43 15.06
CA ALA A 46 6.35 -10.17 15.52
C ALA A 46 5.52 -9.56 16.67
N ASP A 47 6.17 -8.81 17.57
CA ASP A 47 5.49 -8.07 18.65
C ASP A 47 4.63 -6.94 18.08
N THR A 48 5.14 -6.25 17.05
CA THR A 48 4.44 -5.15 16.40
C THR A 48 4.73 -5.12 14.90
N ALA A 49 3.78 -4.58 14.14
CA ALA A 49 3.96 -4.24 12.73
C ALA A 49 3.59 -2.77 12.52
N VAL A 50 4.47 -2.02 11.84
CA VAL A 50 4.24 -0.62 11.52
C VAL A 50 4.21 -0.45 10.01
N VAL A 51 3.06 -0.02 9.50
CA VAL A 51 2.89 0.27 8.07
C VAL A 51 3.19 1.74 7.80
N ARG A 52 4.29 1.99 7.10
CA ARG A 52 4.74 3.30 6.65
C ARG A 52 4.51 3.43 5.16
N GLU A 53 3.87 4.52 4.77
CA GLU A 53 3.79 4.90 3.37
C GLU A 53 5.16 5.42 2.93
N VAL A 54 5.68 4.92 1.81
CA VAL A 54 6.99 5.34 1.28
C VAL A 54 6.73 6.24 0.08
N VAL A 55 6.80 7.56 0.35
CA VAL A 55 6.78 8.69 -0.60
C VAL A 55 5.52 8.81 -1.48
N PRO A 56 4.80 9.95 -1.43
CA PRO A 56 3.70 10.22 -2.35
C PRO A 56 4.19 10.35 -3.81
N PRO A 57 3.35 9.98 -4.78
CA PRO A 57 3.67 9.69 -6.18
C PRO A 57 4.01 10.92 -7.04
N ALA A 58 4.90 11.81 -6.58
CA ALA A 58 5.31 12.96 -7.38
C ALA A 58 6.08 12.53 -8.65
N ARG A 59 6.63 11.31 -8.68
CA ARG A 59 7.32 10.72 -9.85
C ARG A 59 6.93 9.29 -10.18
N HIS A 60 6.45 8.50 -9.21
CA HIS A 60 6.18 7.07 -9.41
C HIS A 60 4.68 6.82 -9.50
N ARG A 61 4.22 6.12 -10.54
CA ARG A 61 2.79 5.87 -10.78
C ARG A 61 2.18 4.78 -9.87
N ARG A 62 2.94 4.18 -8.94
CA ARG A 62 2.54 3.04 -8.09
C ARG A 62 2.57 3.40 -6.61
N SER A 63 1.61 2.87 -5.84
CA SER A 63 1.66 2.90 -4.37
C SER A 63 2.84 2.08 -3.86
N ARG A 64 3.59 2.62 -2.89
CA ARG A 64 4.60 1.87 -2.14
C ARG A 64 4.32 1.99 -0.64
N CYS A 65 4.33 0.86 0.06
CA CYS A 65 4.30 0.84 1.51
C CYS A 65 5.36 -0.08 2.07
N ARG A 66 5.95 0.32 3.18
CA ARG A 66 6.89 -0.47 3.96
C ARG A 66 6.21 -0.96 5.22
N VAL A 67 6.29 -2.25 5.48
CA VAL A 67 5.85 -2.86 6.73
C VAL A 67 7.09 -3.20 7.53
N VAL A 68 7.22 -2.59 8.70
CA VAL A 68 8.31 -2.84 9.65
C VAL A 68 7.79 -3.79 10.71
N LEU A 69 8.29 -5.02 10.73
CA LEU A 69 8.00 -6.04 11.73
C LEU A 69 9.06 -5.96 12.82
N ARG A 70 8.66 -5.80 14.08
CA ARG A 70 9.57 -5.76 15.24
C ARG A 70 9.36 -7.01 16.08
N PHE A 71 10.41 -7.79 16.28
CA PHE A 71 10.39 -9.06 17.00
C PHE A 71 10.89 -8.92 18.43
N ALA A 72 10.51 -9.87 19.27
CA ALA A 72 11.05 -10.02 20.61
C ALA A 72 12.58 -10.17 20.53
N GLY A 73 13.31 -9.36 21.28
CA GLY A 73 14.78 -9.30 21.20
C GLY A 73 15.33 -8.18 20.31
N GLY A 74 14.46 -7.32 19.76
CA GLY A 74 14.87 -6.09 19.07
C GLY A 74 15.24 -6.28 17.60
N GLY A 75 15.02 -7.48 17.04
CA GLY A 75 15.14 -7.71 15.60
C GLY A 75 14.07 -6.92 14.85
N GLU A 76 14.45 -6.27 13.77
CA GLU A 76 13.52 -5.59 12.85
C GLU A 76 13.64 -6.25 11.47
N THR A 77 12.50 -6.46 10.81
CA THR A 77 12.45 -6.88 9.41
C THR A 77 11.57 -5.94 8.64
N ASP A 78 12.13 -5.42 7.56
CA ASP A 78 11.44 -4.52 6.66
C ASP A 78 10.98 -5.30 5.45
N VAL A 79 9.72 -5.14 5.09
CA VAL A 79 9.15 -5.68 3.86
C VAL A 79 8.51 -4.55 3.08
N THR A 80 8.95 -4.39 1.84
CA THR A 80 8.40 -3.38 0.93
C THR A 80 7.34 -4.02 0.04
N PHE A 81 6.14 -3.43 -0.01
CA PHE A 81 5.06 -3.86 -0.88
C PHE A 81 4.75 -2.78 -1.92
N LEU A 82 4.62 -3.21 -3.17
CA LEU A 82 4.17 -2.40 -4.29
C LEU A 82 2.70 -2.69 -4.57
N GLY A 83 1.90 -1.64 -4.45
CA GLY A 83 0.49 -1.64 -4.79
C GLY A 83 0.24 -1.26 -6.26
N PRO A 84 -1.03 -1.15 -6.65
CA PRO A 84 -1.41 -0.91 -8.03
C PRO A 84 -0.98 0.46 -8.56
N VAL A 85 -0.91 0.56 -9.89
CA VAL A 85 -0.73 1.83 -10.60
C VAL A 85 -2.05 2.61 -10.52
N SER A 86 -2.03 3.84 -10.01
CA SER A 86 -3.24 4.64 -9.75
C SER A 86 -4.10 4.91 -10.99
N SER A 87 -3.54 4.83 -12.21
CA SER A 87 -4.28 5.00 -13.47
C SER A 87 -4.84 3.71 -14.08
N ALA A 88 -4.53 2.53 -13.55
CA ALA A 88 -4.87 1.24 -14.18
C ALA A 88 -5.58 0.25 -13.23
N ALA A 89 -5.90 0.65 -12.00
CA ALA A 89 -6.25 -0.29 -10.96
C ALA A 89 -7.69 -0.82 -11.08
N ALA A 90 -7.84 -2.06 -11.56
CA ALA A 90 -8.74 -2.97 -10.86
C ALA A 90 -8.32 -2.98 -9.38
N ALA A 91 -9.24 -2.67 -8.48
CA ALA A 91 -8.95 -2.64 -7.05
C ALA A 91 -8.23 -3.94 -6.64
N PRO A 92 -7.18 -3.87 -5.81
CA PRO A 92 -6.54 -5.07 -5.32
C PRO A 92 -7.62 -5.93 -4.65
N ASP A 93 -7.63 -7.22 -4.99
CA ASP A 93 -8.69 -8.13 -4.55
C ASP A 93 -8.79 -8.07 -3.02
N ARG A 94 -10.01 -8.06 -2.48
CA ARG A 94 -10.23 -7.87 -1.03
C ARG A 94 -9.55 -8.95 -0.18
N ALA A 95 -9.02 -10.01 -0.79
CA ALA A 95 -8.29 -11.08 -0.13
C ALA A 95 -6.77 -10.83 0.02
N PHE A 96 -6.20 -9.74 -0.50
CA PHE A 96 -4.74 -9.57 -0.50
C PHE A 96 -4.14 -9.48 0.93
N ASP A 97 -4.87 -8.97 1.92
CA ASP A 97 -4.40 -8.95 3.31
C ASP A 97 -4.31 -10.36 3.91
N LEU A 98 -5.26 -11.24 3.57
CA LEU A 98 -5.24 -12.65 3.96
C LEU A 98 -4.06 -13.38 3.32
N GLN A 99 -3.77 -13.07 2.05
CA GLN A 99 -2.64 -13.61 1.32
C GLN A 99 -1.30 -13.18 1.93
N ILE A 100 -1.14 -11.89 2.24
CA ILE A 100 0.07 -11.38 2.94
C ILE A 100 0.21 -12.06 4.30
N ARG A 101 -0.89 -12.21 5.07
CA ARG A 101 -0.85 -12.91 6.36
C ARG A 101 -0.42 -14.37 6.20
N ALA A 102 -1.01 -15.10 5.26
CA ALA A 102 -0.66 -16.49 5.00
C ALA A 102 0.82 -16.65 4.66
N TRP A 103 1.36 -15.76 3.83
CA TRP A 103 2.79 -15.73 3.50
C TRP A 103 3.67 -15.40 4.71
N LEU A 104 3.30 -14.40 5.52
CA LEU A 104 4.04 -14.06 6.74
C LEU A 104 4.12 -15.23 7.72
N SER A 105 3.08 -16.08 7.78
CA SER A 105 3.06 -17.27 8.64
C SER A 105 3.89 -18.45 8.14
N CYS A 106 4.33 -18.48 6.88
CA CYS A 106 5.04 -19.62 6.29
C CYS A 106 6.58 -19.50 6.34
N GLU A 107 7.11 -18.71 7.29
CA GLU A 107 8.42 -18.03 7.15
C GLU A 107 8.43 -17.12 5.91
N LEU A 108 9.14 -15.99 5.96
CA LEU A 108 9.22 -15.02 4.87
C LEU A 108 9.87 -15.67 3.63
N GLY A 109 9.09 -16.37 2.82
CA GLY A 109 9.56 -17.02 1.61
C GLY A 109 10.14 -15.95 0.68
N ARG A 110 11.42 -16.10 0.33
CA ARG A 110 12.20 -15.12 -0.44
C ARG A 110 12.23 -15.40 -1.94
N GLU A 111 11.38 -16.30 -2.42
CA GLU A 111 11.43 -16.76 -3.81
C GLU A 111 10.02 -16.75 -4.40
N GLY A 112 9.86 -16.02 -5.51
CA GLY A 112 8.59 -15.89 -6.21
C GLY A 112 8.70 -14.89 -7.35
N SER A 113 7.97 -15.12 -8.45
CA SER A 113 7.95 -14.22 -9.62
C SER A 113 7.35 -12.83 -9.33
N TRP A 114 6.79 -12.66 -8.14
CA TRP A 114 6.22 -11.42 -7.62
C TRP A 114 7.20 -10.62 -6.75
N LEU A 115 8.40 -11.15 -6.47
CA LEU A 115 9.51 -10.39 -5.90
C LEU A 115 10.22 -9.65 -7.04
N VAL A 116 10.28 -8.33 -6.92
CA VAL A 116 10.91 -7.45 -7.91
C VAL A 116 12.05 -6.68 -7.28
N ALA A 117 13.09 -6.40 -8.05
CA ALA A 117 14.12 -5.48 -7.61
C ALA A 117 13.51 -4.07 -7.44
N ASP A 118 13.76 -3.44 -6.29
CA ASP A 118 13.34 -2.07 -6.00
C ASP A 118 14.50 -1.35 -5.29
N ASP A 119 15.16 -0.43 -6.01
CA ASP A 119 16.29 0.33 -5.49
C ASP A 119 15.91 1.27 -4.33
N GLU A 120 14.62 1.54 -4.14
CA GLU A 120 14.13 2.35 -3.02
C GLU A 120 13.74 1.48 -1.80
N ALA A 121 13.72 0.16 -1.95
CA ALA A 121 13.53 -0.76 -0.83
C ALA A 121 14.84 -0.93 -0.03
N PRO A 122 14.79 -0.94 1.32
CA PRO A 122 16.00 -1.09 2.14
C PRO A 122 16.80 -2.38 1.89
N ASP A 123 16.10 -3.44 1.49
CA ASP A 123 16.62 -4.76 1.15
C ASP A 123 16.82 -4.95 -0.37
N GLY A 124 16.58 -3.90 -1.17
CA GLY A 124 16.70 -3.92 -2.63
C GLY A 124 15.60 -4.72 -3.34
N VAL A 125 14.60 -5.23 -2.60
CA VAL A 125 13.51 -6.04 -3.15
C VAL A 125 12.16 -5.57 -2.65
N ALA A 126 11.13 -5.72 -3.48
CA ALA A 126 9.76 -5.43 -3.11
C ALA A 126 8.81 -6.51 -3.62
N VAL A 127 7.71 -6.68 -2.88
CA VAL A 127 6.61 -7.57 -3.19
C VAL A 127 5.61 -6.84 -4.08
N ASP A 128 5.53 -7.18 -5.38
CA ASP A 128 4.47 -6.67 -6.26
C ASP A 128 3.18 -7.46 -6.01
N VAL A 129 2.29 -6.85 -5.22
CA VAL A 129 1.01 -7.46 -4.82
C VAL A 129 0.10 -7.70 -6.03
N THR A 130 0.24 -6.89 -7.09
CA THR A 130 -0.55 -7.07 -8.32
C THR A 130 -0.06 -8.24 -9.15
N ALA A 131 1.26 -8.41 -9.27
CA ALA A 131 1.85 -9.57 -9.93
C ALA A 131 1.57 -10.86 -9.15
N TRP A 132 1.63 -10.80 -7.82
CA TRP A 132 1.32 -11.93 -6.96
C TRP A 132 -0.13 -12.39 -7.09
N SER A 133 -1.09 -11.45 -7.01
CA SER A 133 -2.51 -11.75 -7.18
C SER A 133 -2.81 -12.32 -8.59
N ALA A 134 -2.09 -11.88 -9.62
CA ALA A 134 -2.22 -12.42 -10.96
C ALA A 134 -1.67 -13.85 -11.09
N ALA A 135 -0.56 -14.14 -10.42
CA ALA A 135 0.04 -15.47 -10.39
C ALA A 135 -0.88 -16.49 -9.70
N GLU A 136 -1.43 -16.15 -8.53
CA GLU A 136 -2.38 -17.01 -7.81
C GLU A 136 -3.65 -17.29 -8.64
N ARG A 137 -4.22 -16.26 -9.28
CA ARG A 137 -5.36 -16.47 -10.20
C ARG A 137 -5.03 -17.38 -11.37
N SER A 138 -3.79 -17.31 -11.88
CA SER A 138 -3.35 -18.18 -12.98
C SER A 138 -3.11 -19.61 -12.50
N ALA A 139 -2.72 -19.81 -11.24
CA ALA A 139 -2.56 -21.13 -10.63
C ALA A 139 -3.90 -21.79 -10.28
N GLU A 140 -4.89 -21.01 -9.84
CA GLU A 140 -6.23 -21.49 -9.49
C GLU A 140 -7.14 -21.71 -10.71
N GLN A 141 -6.76 -21.20 -11.89
CA GLN A 141 -7.51 -21.39 -13.13
C GLN A 141 -6.95 -22.62 -13.88
N PRO A 142 -7.56 -23.82 -13.75
CA PRO A 142 -7.15 -24.96 -14.55
C PRO A 142 -7.35 -24.63 -16.04
N ALA A 143 -6.39 -25.03 -16.87
CA ALA A 143 -6.43 -24.82 -18.32
C ALA A 143 -7.80 -25.30 -18.87
N PRO A 144 -8.51 -24.50 -19.70
CA PRO A 144 -9.70 -25.00 -20.36
C PRO A 144 -9.28 -26.17 -21.25
N CYS A 145 -9.79 -27.36 -20.96
CA CYS A 145 -9.61 -28.52 -21.83
C CYS A 145 -10.07 -28.14 -23.23
N ALA A 146 -9.13 -28.06 -24.16
CA ALA A 146 -9.43 -27.94 -25.57
C ALA A 146 -10.23 -29.19 -25.98
N GLY A 147 -11.48 -28.97 -26.38
CA GLY A 147 -12.36 -29.99 -26.93
C GLY A 147 -12.03 -30.32 -28.38
#